data_AF-A0A821BY57-F1
#
_entry.id   AF-A0A821BY57-F1
#
_cell.length_a   1.000
_cell.length_b   1.000
_cell.length_c   1.000
_cell.angle_alpha   90.00
_cell.angle_beta   90.00
_cell.angle_gamma   90.00
#
_symmetry.space_group_name_H-M   'P 1'
#
loop_
_entity.id
_entity.type
_entity.pdbx_description
1 polymer ?
#
loop_
_entity_poly.entity_id
_entity_poly.type
_entity_poly.pdbx_seq_one_letter_code
_entity_poly.pdbx_strand_id
1 'polypeptide(L)'
;MTKDTRSYCLVQKLESTLKHAVRLITLGHFGMEVMNPKWNRIYGHVLGEPGSTFWSGTIDRGGKPYFCPKGWKRYSLKVADNEAEFDRLWGTWHIVYHGTKGEFVGAIIQSGLKVSTSGCYLKRPSVYVSPSIEYCAHPRYSRIWQKPGSGKYHQLVFQCRINPRVVSNENVHPETLLRDKTVLIDPNFTNKELEWVIPSANREDEYIADDIVCYGLMVRSSDEHPDKLSSSHWWSVSHCWP
;
A
#
# COMPACT_ATOMS: atom_id res chain seq x y z
N MET A 1 13.24 34.74 -33.03
CA MET A 1 13.06 34.72 -31.57
C MET A 1 11.87 33.82 -31.24
N THR A 2 12.16 32.55 -30.99
CA THR A 2 11.22 31.49 -30.67
C THR A 2 10.68 31.68 -29.25
N LYS A 3 9.37 31.94 -29.13
CA LYS A 3 8.68 31.85 -27.84
C LYS A 3 8.51 30.37 -27.51
N ASP A 4 9.21 29.91 -26.48
CA ASP A 4 8.96 28.61 -25.86
C ASP A 4 7.67 28.70 -25.04
N THR A 5 6.56 28.39 -25.70
CA THR A 5 5.20 28.33 -25.12
C THR A 5 4.82 26.92 -24.66
N ARG A 6 5.72 25.93 -24.72
CA ARG A 6 5.40 24.54 -24.32
C ARG A 6 5.57 24.28 -22.83
N SER A 7 6.44 25.02 -22.15
CA SER A 7 6.72 24.83 -20.72
C SER A 7 5.67 25.46 -19.79
N TYR A 8 4.93 26.48 -20.24
CA TYR A 8 3.88 27.13 -19.41
C TYR A 8 2.52 26.41 -19.43
N CYS A 9 2.25 25.55 -20.42
CA CYS A 9 0.97 24.82 -20.54
C CYS A 9 0.93 23.54 -19.69
N LEU A 10 2.08 22.93 -19.39
CA LEU A 10 2.18 21.71 -18.58
C LEU A 10 1.96 21.99 -17.09
N VAL A 11 2.50 23.11 -16.60
CA VAL A 11 2.44 23.51 -15.19
C VAL A 11 1.02 23.87 -14.76
N GLN A 12 0.24 24.55 -15.63
CA GLN A 12 -1.16 24.88 -15.32
C GLN A 12 -2.12 23.68 -15.44
N LYS A 13 -1.82 22.68 -16.28
CA LYS A 13 -2.60 21.44 -16.39
C LYS A 13 -2.36 20.47 -15.21
N LEU A 14 -1.18 20.54 -14.59
CA LEU A 14 -0.85 19.85 -13.33
C LEU A 14 -1.47 20.53 -12.10
N GLU A 15 -1.49 21.86 -12.07
CA GLU A 15 -2.10 22.63 -10.97
C GLU A 15 -3.63 22.46 -10.87
N SER A 16 -4.35 22.22 -11.97
CA SER A 16 -5.79 21.90 -11.92
C SER A 16 -6.09 20.46 -11.54
N THR A 17 -5.17 19.54 -11.84
CA THR A 17 -5.31 18.09 -11.60
C THR A 17 -5.01 17.73 -10.13
N LEU A 18 -4.08 18.44 -9.48
CA LEU A 18 -3.72 18.23 -8.07
C LEU A 18 -4.63 18.97 -7.07
N LYS A 19 -5.24 20.10 -7.46
CA LYS A 19 -6.14 20.86 -6.56
C LYS A 19 -7.45 20.13 -6.22
N HIS A 20 -7.88 19.15 -7.02
CA HIS A 20 -9.06 18.31 -6.73
C HIS A 20 -8.72 16.96 -6.07
N ALA A 21 -7.51 16.42 -6.28
CA ALA A 21 -7.08 15.14 -5.71
C ALA A 21 -6.95 15.16 -4.17
N VAL A 22 -6.82 16.35 -3.58
CA VAL A 22 -6.44 16.52 -2.16
C VAL A 22 -7.62 16.91 -1.25
N ARG A 23 -8.80 17.25 -1.81
CA ARG A 23 -10.02 17.56 -1.01
C ARG A 23 -11.11 16.49 -1.04
N LEU A 24 -11.08 15.57 -2.00
CA LEU A 24 -12.07 14.50 -2.18
C LEU A 24 -11.37 13.15 -2.35
N ILE A 25 -11.07 12.41 -1.26
CA ILE A 25 -11.20 10.94 -1.32
C ILE A 25 -12.70 10.61 -1.16
N THR A 26 -13.51 11.27 -1.97
CA THR A 26 -14.84 10.86 -2.39
C THR A 26 -14.67 10.76 -3.89
N LEU A 27 -14.59 9.51 -4.35
CA LEU A 27 -14.43 9.07 -5.73
C LEU A 27 -15.06 10.06 -6.74
N GLY A 28 -14.29 11.06 -7.17
CA GLY A 28 -14.65 11.93 -8.29
C GLY A 28 -14.47 11.18 -9.60
N HIS A 29 -14.99 11.74 -10.69
CA HIS A 29 -15.17 11.14 -12.03
C HIS A 29 -13.98 10.30 -12.59
N PHE A 30 -12.73 10.58 -12.21
CA PHE A 30 -11.55 9.76 -12.58
C PHE A 30 -11.48 8.40 -11.85
N GLY A 31 -12.11 8.28 -10.68
CA GLY A 31 -12.08 7.09 -9.82
C GLY A 31 -13.18 6.07 -10.09
N MET A 32 -14.09 6.28 -11.04
CA MET A 32 -15.12 5.26 -11.33
C MET A 32 -14.64 4.21 -12.34
N GLU A 33 -13.84 4.60 -13.34
CA GLU A 33 -13.35 3.67 -14.36
C GLU A 33 -12.18 2.81 -13.88
N VAL A 34 -11.35 3.35 -12.99
CA VAL A 34 -10.16 2.67 -12.46
C VAL A 34 -10.48 1.84 -11.22
N MET A 35 -11.63 2.05 -10.58
CA MET A 35 -12.04 1.26 -9.41
C MET A 35 -13.04 0.19 -9.82
N ASN A 36 -13.05 -0.92 -9.10
CA ASN A 36 -14.01 -2.00 -9.29
C ASN A 36 -14.76 -2.28 -7.97
N PRO A 37 -15.89 -1.59 -7.71
CA PRO A 37 -16.58 -1.68 -6.43
C PRO A 37 -17.14 -3.08 -6.13
N LYS A 38 -17.36 -3.92 -7.15
CA LYS A 38 -17.75 -5.33 -7.01
C LYS A 38 -16.78 -6.11 -6.10
N TRP A 39 -15.51 -5.74 -6.11
CA TRP A 39 -14.44 -6.43 -5.39
C TRP A 39 -14.00 -5.74 -4.10
N ASN A 40 -14.68 -4.65 -3.72
CA ASN A 40 -14.46 -4.01 -2.42
C ASN A 40 -14.72 -5.02 -1.30
N ARG A 41 -13.97 -4.88 -0.21
CA ARG A 41 -14.07 -5.74 0.97
C ARG A 41 -13.93 -4.92 2.23
N ILE A 42 -14.71 -5.25 3.24
CA ILE A 42 -14.58 -4.69 4.59
C ILE A 42 -14.00 -5.81 5.45
N TYR A 43 -12.79 -5.65 5.96
CA TYR A 43 -12.15 -6.66 6.81
C TYR A 43 -12.43 -6.31 8.27
N GLY A 44 -13.51 -6.87 8.82
CA GLY A 44 -14.03 -6.52 10.14
C GLY A 44 -14.26 -7.75 11.01
N HIS A 45 -14.21 -7.56 12.33
CA HIS A 45 -14.56 -8.58 13.32
C HIS A 45 -16.06 -8.59 13.67
N VAL A 46 -16.84 -7.63 13.15
CA VAL A 46 -18.27 -7.52 13.47
C VAL A 46 -19.01 -8.65 12.75
N LEU A 47 -19.15 -9.76 13.46
CA LEU A 47 -19.99 -10.88 13.06
C LEU A 47 -21.40 -10.35 12.77
N GLY A 48 -21.85 -10.55 11.54
CA GLY A 48 -23.19 -10.12 11.10
C GLY A 48 -23.27 -8.76 10.44
N GLU A 49 -22.19 -7.97 10.33
CA GLU A 49 -22.18 -6.81 9.44
C GLU A 49 -22.28 -7.28 7.98
N PRO A 50 -23.33 -6.93 7.23
CA PRO A 50 -23.47 -7.34 5.84
C PRO A 50 -22.26 -6.88 5.01
N GLY A 51 -21.59 -7.82 4.36
CA GLY A 51 -20.42 -7.55 3.54
C GLY A 51 -19.09 -7.47 4.29
N SER A 52 -19.06 -7.74 5.60
CA SER A 52 -17.80 -7.95 6.32
C SER A 52 -17.15 -9.28 5.91
N THR A 53 -15.82 -9.29 5.81
CA THR A 53 -15.01 -10.45 5.47
C THR A 53 -14.06 -10.72 6.62
N PHE A 54 -14.04 -11.95 7.10
CA PHE A 54 -13.20 -12.36 8.20
C PHE A 54 -12.77 -13.82 8.05
N TRP A 55 -11.55 -14.12 8.45
CA TRP A 55 -11.08 -15.48 8.68
C TRP A 55 -10.05 -15.49 9.81
N SER A 56 -9.92 -16.63 10.48
CA SER A 56 -8.85 -16.94 11.42
C SER A 56 -7.72 -17.69 10.72
N GLY A 57 -6.51 -17.60 11.26
CA GLY A 57 -5.33 -18.23 10.67
C GLY A 57 -4.88 -17.58 9.35
N THR A 58 -4.29 -18.40 8.48
CA THR A 58 -3.72 -17.95 7.21
C THR A 58 -4.37 -18.67 6.02
N ILE A 59 -4.42 -17.97 4.89
CA ILE A 59 -4.68 -18.55 3.58
C ILE A 59 -3.35 -18.57 2.83
N ASP A 60 -3.04 -19.65 2.12
CA ASP A 60 -1.86 -19.68 1.26
C ASP A 60 -2.08 -18.83 -0.01
N ARG A 61 -1.09 -17.97 -0.28
CA ARG A 61 -1.02 -17.14 -1.49
C ARG A 61 0.37 -17.22 -2.08
N GLY A 62 0.55 -18.24 -2.93
CA GLY A 62 1.81 -18.48 -3.64
C GLY A 62 2.87 -19.11 -2.75
N GLY A 63 2.51 -19.90 -1.74
CA GLY A 63 3.48 -20.45 -0.78
C GLY A 63 3.87 -19.50 0.35
N LYS A 64 3.16 -18.38 0.52
CA LYS A 64 3.33 -17.44 1.64
C LYS A 64 2.01 -17.20 2.36
N PRO A 65 2.04 -17.03 3.69
CA PRO A 65 0.83 -16.85 4.46
C PRO A 65 0.20 -15.47 4.22
N TYR A 66 -1.12 -15.44 4.06
CA TYR A 66 -1.93 -14.25 3.97
C TYR A 66 -2.97 -14.22 5.09
N PHE A 67 -2.82 -13.24 5.99
CA PHE A 67 -3.69 -13.04 7.14
C PHE A 67 -4.77 -12.00 6.84
N CYS A 68 -5.89 -12.10 7.54
CA CYS A 68 -6.98 -11.13 7.42
C CYS A 68 -6.51 -9.74 7.87
N PRO A 69 -6.55 -8.69 7.02
CA PRO A 69 -6.16 -7.33 7.39
C PRO A 69 -7.29 -6.65 8.19
N LYS A 70 -7.53 -7.14 9.41
CA LYS A 70 -8.62 -6.70 10.29
C LYS A 70 -8.57 -5.19 10.55
N GLY A 71 -9.72 -4.53 10.49
CA GLY A 71 -9.84 -3.07 10.65
C GLY A 71 -9.59 -2.27 9.38
N TRP A 72 -9.32 -2.93 8.25
CA TRP A 72 -9.10 -2.28 6.97
C TRP A 72 -10.28 -2.47 6.01
N LYS A 73 -10.49 -1.51 5.13
CA LYS A 73 -11.42 -1.61 4.00
C LYS A 73 -10.64 -1.53 2.71
N ARG A 74 -10.83 -2.50 1.82
CA ARG A 74 -10.28 -2.45 0.47
C ARG A 74 -11.24 -1.77 -0.49
N TYR A 75 -10.71 -0.80 -1.22
CA TYR A 75 -11.27 -0.31 -2.45
C TYR A 75 -10.48 -0.90 -3.62
N SER A 76 -11.11 -1.74 -4.43
CA SER A 76 -10.43 -2.51 -5.46
C SER A 76 -10.18 -1.69 -6.72
N LEU A 77 -9.01 -1.88 -7.33
CA LEU A 77 -8.66 -1.33 -8.64
C LEU A 77 -9.09 -2.29 -9.75
N LYS A 78 -9.50 -1.75 -10.89
CA LYS A 78 -9.82 -2.50 -12.11
C LYS A 78 -8.51 -2.76 -12.87
N VAL A 79 -7.85 -3.87 -12.54
CA VAL A 79 -6.57 -4.29 -13.15
C VAL A 79 -6.70 -5.48 -14.10
N ALA A 80 -7.89 -6.07 -14.20
CA ALA A 80 -8.26 -7.12 -15.15
C ALA A 80 -9.73 -6.95 -15.55
N ASP A 81 -10.14 -7.58 -16.64
CA ASP A 81 -11.52 -7.50 -17.14
C ASP A 81 -12.48 -8.24 -16.21
N ASN A 82 -12.04 -9.35 -15.63
CA ASN A 82 -12.83 -10.17 -14.72
C ASN A 82 -11.96 -10.95 -13.72
N GLU A 83 -12.62 -11.65 -12.79
CA GLU A 83 -11.97 -12.44 -11.73
C GLU A 83 -11.14 -13.60 -12.28
N ALA A 84 -11.66 -14.32 -13.29
CA ALA A 84 -10.95 -15.46 -13.87
C ALA A 84 -9.63 -15.01 -14.54
N GLU A 85 -9.63 -13.85 -15.21
CA GLU A 85 -8.41 -13.27 -15.75
C GLU A 85 -7.44 -12.82 -14.65
N PHE A 86 -7.93 -12.14 -13.61
CA PHE A 86 -7.11 -11.73 -12.47
C PHE A 86 -6.42 -12.93 -11.82
N ASP A 87 -7.17 -14.01 -11.57
CA ASP A 87 -6.64 -15.22 -10.96
C ASP A 87 -5.69 -15.98 -11.89
N ARG A 88 -5.96 -16.00 -13.21
CA ARG A 88 -5.04 -16.56 -14.21
C ARG A 88 -3.70 -15.84 -14.22
N LEU A 89 -3.69 -14.51 -14.09
CA LEU A 89 -2.47 -13.71 -14.14
C LEU A 89 -1.71 -13.70 -12.80
N TRP A 90 -2.43 -13.54 -11.68
CA TRP A 90 -1.82 -13.22 -10.38
C TRP A 90 -2.39 -14.02 -9.20
N GLY A 91 -3.23 -15.03 -9.44
CA GLY A 91 -3.84 -15.84 -8.39
C GLY A 91 -2.82 -16.53 -7.48
N THR A 92 -1.69 -16.94 -8.07
CA THR A 92 -0.55 -17.60 -7.40
C THR A 92 0.51 -16.63 -6.86
N TRP A 93 0.33 -15.33 -7.05
CA TRP A 93 1.29 -14.33 -6.57
C TRP A 93 1.06 -14.01 -5.09
N HIS A 94 2.13 -13.64 -4.40
CA HIS A 94 2.07 -13.24 -2.99
C HIS A 94 1.23 -11.99 -2.82
N ILE A 95 0.53 -11.86 -1.68
CA ILE A 95 -0.14 -10.61 -1.32
C ILE A 95 0.76 -9.85 -0.35
N VAL A 96 1.02 -8.59 -0.67
CA VAL A 96 1.82 -7.68 0.17
C VAL A 96 1.18 -6.30 0.21
N TYR A 97 1.80 -5.40 0.97
CA TYR A 97 1.38 -4.02 1.13
C TYR A 97 2.52 -3.05 0.85
N HIS A 98 2.15 -1.86 0.38
CA HIS A 98 3.05 -0.73 0.20
C HIS A 98 2.46 0.52 0.86
N GLY A 99 3.09 1.00 1.93
CA GLY A 99 2.71 2.26 2.56
C GLY A 99 3.04 3.45 1.66
N THR A 100 2.13 4.43 1.58
CA THR A 100 2.40 5.68 0.85
C THR A 100 1.68 6.87 1.49
N LYS A 101 2.00 8.08 1.01
CA LYS A 101 1.23 9.28 1.33
C LYS A 101 0.02 9.38 0.40
N GLY A 102 -1.11 9.86 0.93
CA GLY A 102 -2.34 10.04 0.15
C GLY A 102 -2.16 10.87 -1.12
N GLU A 103 -1.27 11.87 -1.10
CA GLU A 103 -0.96 12.73 -2.26
C GLU A 103 -0.32 11.99 -3.45
N PHE A 104 0.30 10.82 -3.22
CA PHE A 104 0.93 10.02 -4.27
C PHE A 104 0.03 8.92 -4.85
N VAL A 105 -1.17 8.71 -4.28
CA VAL A 105 -2.09 7.64 -4.72
C VAL A 105 -2.42 7.77 -6.21
N GLY A 106 -2.75 8.98 -6.67
CA GLY A 106 -3.08 9.22 -8.08
C GLY A 106 -1.91 8.90 -9.01
N ALA A 107 -0.69 9.31 -8.66
CA ALA A 107 0.51 9.01 -9.43
C ALA A 107 0.76 7.49 -9.48
N ILE A 108 0.70 6.81 -8.35
CA ILE A 108 0.93 5.35 -8.29
C ILE A 108 -0.11 4.58 -9.11
N ILE A 109 -1.38 4.99 -9.09
CA ILE A 109 -2.42 4.37 -9.91
C ILE A 109 -2.14 4.56 -11.41
N GLN A 110 -1.60 5.71 -11.81
CA GLN A 110 -1.34 6.04 -13.21
C GLN A 110 -0.05 5.41 -13.76
N SER A 111 1.01 5.37 -12.97
CA SER A 111 2.36 5.00 -13.43
C SER A 111 2.94 3.76 -12.76
N GLY A 112 2.25 3.18 -11.78
CA GLY A 112 2.80 2.12 -10.93
C GLY A 112 3.72 2.65 -9.83
N LEU A 113 4.40 1.73 -9.14
CA LEU A 113 5.28 2.07 -8.03
C LEU A 113 6.64 2.55 -8.56
N LYS A 114 6.96 3.82 -8.24
CA LYS A 114 8.27 4.40 -8.56
C LYS A 114 9.36 3.72 -7.73
N VAL A 115 10.46 3.38 -8.38
CA VAL A 115 11.60 2.77 -7.69
C VAL A 115 12.30 3.81 -6.81
N SER A 116 12.74 3.40 -5.63
CA SER A 116 13.60 4.21 -4.77
C SER A 116 15.06 3.95 -5.08
N THR A 117 15.86 5.01 -5.10
CA THR A 117 17.33 4.95 -5.15
C THR A 117 17.97 5.12 -3.77
N SER A 118 17.18 5.28 -2.72
CA SER A 118 17.62 5.37 -1.32
C SER A 118 16.87 4.38 -0.41
N GLY A 119 17.57 3.71 0.52
CA GLY A 119 16.97 2.79 1.49
C GLY A 119 18.01 1.92 2.20
N CYS A 120 17.65 1.37 3.37
CA CYS A 120 18.57 0.64 4.26
C CYS A 120 19.21 -0.60 3.63
N TYR A 121 18.52 -1.21 2.67
CA TYR A 121 18.89 -2.47 2.03
C TYR A 121 19.11 -2.34 0.52
N LEU A 122 19.13 -1.12 -0.02
CA LEU A 122 19.26 -0.95 -1.47
C LEU A 122 20.66 -1.29 -1.97
N LYS A 123 20.71 -2.20 -2.93
CA LYS A 123 21.88 -2.45 -3.80
C LYS A 123 21.71 -1.88 -5.20
N ARG A 124 20.46 -1.65 -5.62
CA ARG A 124 20.02 -1.09 -6.90
C ARG A 124 18.64 -0.44 -6.71
N PRO A 125 18.09 0.28 -7.71
CA PRO A 125 16.75 0.84 -7.60
C PRO A 125 15.71 -0.25 -7.30
N SER A 126 14.88 -0.04 -6.29
CA SER A 126 13.91 -1.05 -5.82
C SER A 126 12.67 -0.42 -5.20
N VAL A 127 11.61 -1.22 -5.08
CA VAL A 127 10.40 -0.89 -4.33
C VAL A 127 10.39 -1.68 -3.01
N TYR A 128 10.08 -1.00 -1.92
CA TYR A 128 9.89 -1.62 -0.61
C TYR A 128 8.43 -2.00 -0.41
N VAL A 129 8.18 -3.23 0.01
CA VAL A 129 6.86 -3.77 0.35
C VAL A 129 6.97 -4.64 1.60
N SER A 130 5.83 -4.99 2.20
CA SER A 130 5.78 -5.85 3.37
C SER A 130 4.60 -6.81 3.31
N PRO A 131 4.74 -8.06 3.78
CA PRO A 131 3.57 -8.92 3.99
C PRO A 131 2.71 -8.43 5.17
N SER A 132 3.25 -7.59 6.07
CA SER A 132 2.51 -7.00 7.19
C SER A 132 1.89 -5.66 6.79
N ILE A 133 0.57 -5.60 6.89
CA ILE A 133 -0.16 -4.34 6.72
C ILE A 133 0.13 -3.37 7.87
N GLU A 134 0.34 -3.88 9.09
CA GLU A 134 0.60 -3.07 10.27
C GLU A 134 2.00 -2.44 10.23
N TYR A 135 2.99 -3.14 9.67
CA TYR A 135 4.30 -2.55 9.36
C TYR A 135 4.16 -1.38 8.37
N CYS A 136 3.49 -1.62 7.25
CA CYS A 136 3.23 -0.61 6.21
C CYS A 136 2.36 0.57 6.69
N ALA A 137 1.60 0.38 7.77
CA ALA A 137 0.75 1.40 8.36
C ALA A 137 1.52 2.39 9.26
N HIS A 138 2.79 2.13 9.59
CA HIS A 138 3.57 3.09 10.38
C HIS A 138 3.63 4.46 9.69
N PRO A 139 3.55 5.60 10.40
CA PRO A 139 3.53 6.94 9.79
C PRO A 139 4.76 7.32 8.96
N ARG A 140 5.88 6.60 9.13
CA ARG A 140 7.03 6.67 8.23
C ARG A 140 6.66 6.31 6.79
N TYR A 141 5.75 5.35 6.60
CA TYR A 141 5.36 4.80 5.30
C TYR A 141 3.95 5.23 4.90
N SER A 142 2.98 5.20 5.82
CA SER A 142 1.59 5.59 5.57
C SER A 142 1.21 6.84 6.37
N ARG A 143 1.15 7.99 5.69
CA ARG A 143 0.79 9.26 6.34
C ARG A 143 -0.64 9.21 6.87
N ILE A 144 -0.81 9.58 8.14
CA ILE A 144 -2.12 9.76 8.76
C ILE A 144 -2.71 11.10 8.32
N TRP A 145 -4.01 11.12 8.02
CA TRP A 145 -4.75 12.37 7.81
C TRP A 145 -6.13 12.32 8.45
N GLN A 146 -6.72 13.50 8.69
CA GLN A 146 -8.12 13.64 9.07
C GLN A 146 -8.91 14.15 7.88
N LYS A 147 -10.10 13.60 7.67
CA LYS A 147 -11.05 14.18 6.71
C LYS A 147 -11.73 15.38 7.38
N PRO A 148 -11.68 16.59 6.79
CA PRO A 148 -12.34 17.76 7.38
C PRO A 148 -13.82 17.47 7.66
N GLY A 149 -14.26 17.77 8.89
CA GLY A 149 -15.64 17.58 9.34
C GLY A 149 -16.04 16.15 9.72
N SER A 150 -15.20 15.13 9.53
CA SER A 150 -15.55 13.76 9.97
C SER A 150 -15.17 13.47 11.42
N GLY A 151 -14.17 14.17 11.97
CA GLY A 151 -13.53 13.82 13.24
C GLY A 151 -12.72 12.52 13.21
N LYS A 152 -12.69 11.80 12.08
CA LYS A 152 -12.01 10.51 11.94
C LYS A 152 -10.61 10.66 11.37
N TYR A 153 -9.72 9.80 11.85
CA TYR A 153 -8.38 9.59 11.30
C TYR A 153 -8.39 8.50 10.25
N HIS A 154 -7.56 8.66 9.23
CA HIS A 154 -7.44 7.75 8.11
C HIS A 154 -5.97 7.43 7.80
N GLN A 155 -5.75 6.20 7.34
CA GLN A 155 -4.49 5.72 6.80
C GLN A 155 -4.74 4.94 5.52
N LEU A 156 -3.76 4.92 4.63
CA LEU A 156 -3.84 4.19 3.37
C LEU A 156 -2.55 3.47 3.04
N VAL A 157 -2.70 2.24 2.57
CA VAL A 157 -1.64 1.48 1.94
C VAL A 157 -2.17 0.85 0.65
N PHE A 158 -1.29 0.60 -0.31
CA PHE A 158 -1.64 -0.25 -1.45
C PHE A 158 -1.60 -1.72 -1.03
N GLN A 159 -2.56 -2.51 -1.51
CA GLN A 159 -2.48 -3.96 -1.56
C GLN A 159 -2.00 -4.37 -2.94
N CYS A 160 -0.95 -5.17 -2.98
CA CYS A 160 -0.26 -5.56 -4.20
C CYS A 160 -0.19 -7.08 -4.34
N ARG A 161 -0.10 -7.57 -5.58
CA ARG A 161 0.42 -8.90 -5.88
C ARG A 161 1.88 -8.80 -6.25
N ILE A 162 2.70 -9.75 -5.80
CA ILE A 162 4.12 -9.85 -6.16
C ILE A 162 4.44 -11.20 -6.76
N ASN A 163 5.19 -11.16 -7.86
CA ASN A 163 5.67 -12.34 -8.54
C ASN A 163 6.58 -13.16 -7.62
N PRO A 164 6.27 -14.43 -7.34
CA PRO A 164 7.09 -15.25 -6.46
C PRO A 164 8.56 -15.36 -6.90
N ARG A 165 8.85 -15.23 -8.20
CA ARG A 165 10.21 -15.32 -8.74
C ARG A 165 11.17 -14.26 -8.19
N VAL A 166 10.66 -13.10 -7.76
CA VAL A 166 11.49 -12.00 -7.24
C VAL A 166 11.59 -11.99 -5.71
N VAL A 167 10.89 -12.89 -5.02
CA VAL A 167 10.94 -13.02 -3.56
C VAL A 167 11.92 -14.13 -3.18
N SER A 168 13.19 -13.74 -3.05
CA SER A 168 14.27 -14.62 -2.59
C SER A 168 14.78 -14.20 -1.21
N ASN A 169 15.57 -15.06 -0.56
CA ASN A 169 16.21 -14.74 0.73
C ASN A 169 17.13 -13.51 0.64
N GLU A 170 17.59 -13.13 -0.55
CA GLU A 170 18.42 -11.93 -0.74
C GLU A 170 17.62 -10.63 -0.73
N ASN A 171 16.30 -10.73 -0.95
CA ASN A 171 15.38 -9.61 -1.07
C ASN A 171 14.42 -9.51 0.12
N VAL A 172 14.52 -10.41 1.10
CA VAL A 172 13.69 -10.43 2.31
C VAL A 172 14.58 -10.09 3.50
N HIS A 173 14.21 -9.06 4.24
CA HIS A 173 15.01 -8.48 5.29
C HIS A 173 14.23 -8.26 6.59
N PRO A 174 14.95 -8.10 7.72
CA PRO A 174 14.35 -7.66 8.96
C PRO A 174 13.75 -6.25 8.87
N GLU A 175 12.90 -5.92 9.83
CA GLU A 175 12.41 -4.56 10.01
C GLU A 175 13.53 -3.59 10.44
N THR A 176 13.43 -2.35 9.95
CA THR A 176 14.34 -1.26 10.31
C THR A 176 13.65 -0.12 11.05
N LEU A 177 12.67 -0.37 11.91
CA LEU A 177 12.00 0.70 12.67
C LEU A 177 12.18 0.60 14.18
N LEU A 178 12.25 -0.60 14.75
CA LEU A 178 12.31 -0.77 16.20
C LEU A 178 13.67 -0.39 16.78
N ARG A 179 13.62 0.32 17.91
CA ARG A 179 14.77 0.47 18.83
C ARG A 179 14.87 -0.76 19.74
N ASP A 180 13.74 -1.21 20.28
CA ASP A 180 13.64 -2.43 21.07
C ASP A 180 13.27 -3.62 20.18
N LYS A 181 14.25 -4.49 19.92
CA LYS A 181 14.08 -5.67 19.07
C LYS A 181 13.29 -6.81 19.74
N THR A 182 12.90 -6.65 21.01
CA THR A 182 12.04 -7.62 21.71
C THR A 182 10.55 -7.42 21.41
N VAL A 183 10.16 -6.24 20.95
CA VAL A 183 8.77 -5.91 20.58
C VAL A 183 8.44 -6.50 19.22
N LEU A 184 7.26 -7.12 19.10
CA LEU A 184 6.77 -7.68 17.85
C LEU A 184 5.90 -6.64 17.12
N ILE A 185 6.19 -6.37 15.84
CA ILE A 185 5.40 -5.40 15.06
C ILE A 185 4.03 -5.99 14.69
N ASP A 186 4.02 -7.22 14.19
CA ASP A 186 2.83 -7.91 13.74
C ASP A 186 2.81 -9.32 14.32
N PRO A 187 1.77 -9.73 15.07
CA PRO A 187 1.71 -11.05 15.68
C PRO A 187 1.74 -12.20 14.66
N ASN A 188 1.46 -11.91 13.39
CA ASN A 188 1.40 -12.92 12.33
C ASN A 188 2.74 -13.14 11.61
N PHE A 189 3.73 -12.26 11.81
CA PHE A 189 5.00 -12.29 11.08
C PHE A 189 6.18 -12.11 12.01
N THR A 190 7.29 -12.77 11.68
CA THR A 190 8.56 -12.49 12.37
C THR A 190 9.13 -11.16 11.91
N ASN A 191 9.69 -10.38 12.84
CA ASN A 191 10.43 -9.14 12.54
C ASN A 191 11.65 -9.38 11.61
N LYS A 192 12.05 -10.63 11.36
CA LYS A 192 13.17 -10.97 10.46
C LYS A 192 12.83 -10.93 8.98
N GLU A 193 11.55 -10.85 8.61
CA GLU A 193 11.08 -11.01 7.22
C GLU A 193 10.01 -9.97 6.83
N LEU A 194 10.06 -8.78 7.43
CA LEU A 194 9.06 -7.73 7.24
C LEU A 194 9.36 -6.77 6.08
N GLU A 195 10.61 -6.62 5.64
CA GLU A 195 10.96 -5.74 4.54
C GLU A 195 11.33 -6.53 3.30
N TRP A 196 10.48 -6.46 2.28
CA TRP A 196 10.74 -7.09 0.99
C TRP A 196 11.18 -6.00 0.00
N VAL A 197 12.36 -6.18 -0.58
CA VAL A 197 12.99 -5.23 -1.49
C VAL A 197 12.92 -5.79 -2.89
N ILE A 198 12.00 -5.27 -3.69
CA ILE A 198 11.77 -5.77 -5.03
C ILE A 198 12.58 -4.91 -6.01
N PRO A 199 13.67 -5.45 -6.57
CA PRO A 199 14.50 -4.68 -7.46
C PRO A 199 13.83 -4.45 -8.81
N SER A 200 14.17 -3.32 -9.44
CA SER A 200 13.89 -3.13 -10.85
C SER A 200 14.65 -4.14 -11.73
N ALA A 201 14.09 -4.44 -12.89
CA ALA A 201 14.75 -5.28 -13.88
C ALA A 201 16.02 -4.59 -14.40
N ASN A 202 15.90 -3.29 -14.74
CA ASN A 202 16.98 -2.44 -15.22
C ASN A 202 17.24 -1.27 -14.27
N ARG A 203 18.49 -0.80 -14.21
CA ARG A 203 18.88 0.33 -13.35
C ARG A 203 18.26 1.67 -13.78
N GLU A 204 17.80 1.77 -15.02
CA GLU A 204 17.18 2.97 -15.57
C GLU A 204 15.65 2.95 -15.47
N ASP A 205 15.06 1.84 -15.02
CA ASP A 205 13.62 1.75 -14.83
C ASP A 205 13.20 2.78 -13.76
N GLU A 206 12.29 3.68 -14.13
CA GLU A 206 11.72 4.60 -13.15
C GLU A 206 10.62 3.94 -12.31
N TYR A 207 9.96 2.92 -12.86
CA TYR A 207 8.82 2.23 -12.25
C TYR A 207 8.96 0.72 -12.35
N ILE A 208 8.44 0.00 -11.36
CA ILE A 208 8.31 -1.45 -11.45
C ILE A 208 6.97 -1.82 -12.12
N ALA A 209 7.02 -2.59 -13.20
CA ALA A 209 5.84 -2.93 -13.99
C ALA A 209 5.52 -4.43 -14.01
N ASP A 210 6.54 -5.28 -14.10
CA ASP A 210 6.33 -6.70 -14.43
C ASP A 210 6.21 -7.63 -13.22
N ASP A 211 6.68 -7.19 -12.05
CA ASP A 211 6.78 -8.04 -10.86
C ASP A 211 5.89 -7.61 -9.70
N ILE A 212 5.19 -6.48 -9.85
CA ILE A 212 4.23 -5.97 -8.88
C ILE A 212 3.00 -5.43 -9.60
N VAL A 213 1.81 -5.81 -9.14
CA VAL A 213 0.56 -5.13 -9.51
C VAL A 213 -0.15 -4.63 -8.26
N CYS A 214 -0.39 -3.32 -8.21
CA CYS A 214 -1.27 -2.70 -7.22
C CYS A 214 -2.73 -2.98 -7.62
N TYR A 215 -3.51 -3.64 -6.76
CA TYR A 215 -4.89 -4.02 -7.11
C TYR A 215 -5.93 -3.59 -6.06
N GLY A 216 -5.50 -2.98 -4.96
CA GLY A 216 -6.40 -2.43 -3.96
C GLY A 216 -5.81 -1.27 -3.18
N LEU A 217 -6.66 -0.34 -2.79
CA LEU A 217 -6.38 0.68 -1.77
C LEU A 217 -6.96 0.18 -0.46
N MET A 218 -6.10 -0.13 0.50
CA MET A 218 -6.51 -0.48 1.85
C MET A 218 -6.61 0.80 2.66
N VAL A 219 -7.78 1.06 3.23
CA VAL A 219 -8.05 2.25 4.05
C VAL A 219 -8.48 1.81 5.44
N ARG A 220 -7.78 2.29 6.45
CA ARG A 220 -8.21 2.20 7.86
C ARG A 220 -8.83 3.53 8.26
N SER A 221 -9.95 3.48 8.97
CA SER A 221 -10.62 4.65 9.53
C SER A 221 -10.82 4.43 11.03
N SER A 222 -10.51 5.43 11.85
CA SER A 222 -10.59 5.34 13.31
C SER A 222 -11.13 6.65 13.90
N ASP A 223 -11.85 6.55 15.00
CA ASP A 223 -12.29 7.71 15.78
C ASP A 223 -11.14 8.28 16.65
N GLU A 224 -10.17 7.44 17.01
CA GLU A 224 -8.96 7.85 17.71
C GLU A 224 -7.76 7.93 16.77
N HIS A 225 -6.74 8.68 17.18
CA HIS A 225 -5.48 8.74 16.44
C HIS A 225 -4.88 7.31 16.33
N PRO A 226 -4.38 6.89 15.16
CA PRO A 226 -3.93 5.51 14.95
C PRO A 226 -2.84 5.00 15.91
N ASP A 227 -2.07 5.89 16.54
CA ASP A 227 -1.09 5.51 17.57
C ASP A 227 -1.73 4.91 18.84
N LYS A 228 -3.03 5.11 19.05
CA LYS A 228 -3.80 4.52 20.16
C LYS A 228 -4.37 3.15 19.84
N LEU A 229 -4.30 2.72 18.58
CA LEU A 229 -4.78 1.41 18.19
C LEU A 229 -3.86 0.32 18.75
N SER A 230 -4.45 -0.79 19.19
CA SER A 230 -3.69 -1.94 19.71
C SER A 230 -2.69 -2.50 18.67
N SER A 231 -3.03 -2.43 17.38
CA SER A 231 -2.12 -2.86 16.30
C SER A 231 -0.92 -1.93 16.10
N SER A 232 -0.94 -0.74 16.72
CA SER A 232 0.08 0.29 16.63
C SER A 232 0.88 0.46 17.94
N HIS A 233 0.70 -0.45 18.91
CA HIS A 233 1.38 -0.40 20.22
C HIS A 233 2.91 -0.29 20.14
N TRP A 234 3.51 -0.81 19.06
CA TRP A 234 4.96 -0.80 18.84
C TRP A 234 5.50 0.54 18.33
N TRP A 235 4.65 1.49 17.92
CA TRP A 235 5.10 2.74 17.30
C TRP A 235 5.97 3.57 18.25
N SER A 236 5.60 3.62 19.53
CA SER A 236 6.31 4.38 20.58
C SER A 236 7.73 3.89 20.87
N VAL A 237 8.08 2.68 20.46
CA VAL A 237 9.42 2.10 20.62
C VAL A 237 10.22 2.08 19.31
N SER A 238 9.72 2.74 18.26
CA SER A 238 10.44 2.90 17.00
C SER A 238 11.39 4.10 17.04
N HIS A 239 12.51 4.05 16.31
CA HIS A 239 13.45 5.18 16.26
C HIS A 239 13.01 6.33 15.33
N CYS A 240 11.90 6.15 14.62
CA CYS A 240 11.30 7.16 13.73
C CYS A 240 10.00 7.75 14.30
N TRP A 241 9.65 7.42 15.55
CA TRP A 241 8.52 8.03 16.24
C TRP A 241 8.95 9.33 16.91
N PRO A 242 8.22 10.44 16.69
CA PRO A 242 8.49 11.71 17.37
C PRO A 242 8.22 11.65 18.88
#